data_AF-A0A2V9GTF5-F1
#
_entry.id   AF-A0A2V9GTF5-F1
#
_cell.length_a   1.000
_cell.length_b   1.000
_cell.length_c   1.000
_cell.angle_alpha   90.00
_cell.angle_beta   90.00
_cell.angle_gamma   90.00
#
_symmetry.space_group_name_H-M   'P 1'
#
loop_
_entity.id
_entity.type
_entity.pdbx_description
1 polymer ?
#
loop_
_entity_poly.entity_id
_entity_poly.type
_entity_poly.pdbx_seq_one_letter_code
_entity_poly.pdbx_strand_id
1 'polypeptide(L)'
;MYWAGSFTALACALLVYVIGMELSSLIVGWTAGAVILIQAFHPFIFNFALPYSFDTAYGSLAACLFIWFGIRAVRAGHGWWTFGAASAAAVALLCKLEMGAACYAALALLIVLRMLVQRSWKKMALDLVSALPGAVGCILVARWMISIKDVKFITDENIVSWPGTFYMRTFGKRSLETTGFALNVGTLTDAEIRTALVVLVLLIFYWVLYRLSPQTTSSSFWRIGASVAGLAVLVYLLPWQAELVFRRIFFPQDMVFYVALAGLIALWHFLRRPLHQDPSLALLLTFSGLLAFRLLFGMKPSGYAIYYNGPVLLGFLLLAIALLPRHDRGPRFIFGAECLVCFACLSAVVLHFAAILPSTKDYVPLATERGMIRVPKEEAEAYALAIAFMKEKAAQGQTVLSLPEDTSLYFFSETHCPTRLWLFGPGLVVPGRMTD
;
A
#
# COMPACT_ATOMS: atom_id res chain seq x y z
N MET A 1 10.41 4.26 -19.01
CA MET A 1 9.72 4.71 -17.79
C MET A 1 8.65 3.72 -17.32
N TYR A 2 7.69 3.31 -18.16
CA TYR A 2 6.71 2.27 -17.80
C TYR A 2 7.32 0.99 -17.22
N TRP A 3 8.44 0.53 -17.79
CA TRP A 3 9.19 -0.63 -17.30
C TRP A 3 9.61 -0.52 -15.84
N ALA A 4 10.11 0.64 -15.40
CA ALA A 4 10.56 0.82 -14.03
C ALA A 4 9.39 0.64 -13.04
N GLY A 5 8.24 1.25 -13.35
CA GLY A 5 7.01 1.07 -12.61
C GLY A 5 6.52 -0.39 -12.55
N SER A 6 6.50 -1.07 -13.70
CA SER A 6 6.15 -2.49 -13.79
C SER A 6 7.11 -3.38 -12.99
N PHE A 7 8.42 -3.11 -13.04
CA PHE A 7 9.42 -3.83 -12.24
C PHE A 7 9.25 -3.56 -10.76
N THR A 8 8.93 -2.33 -10.35
CA THR A 8 8.61 -1.99 -8.96
C THR A 8 7.39 -2.77 -8.49
N ALA A 9 6.31 -2.82 -9.27
CA ALA A 9 5.12 -3.61 -8.92
C ALA A 9 5.44 -5.09 -8.74
N LEU A 10 6.19 -5.67 -9.68
CA LEU A 10 6.63 -7.06 -9.61
C LEU A 10 7.53 -7.31 -8.39
N ALA A 11 8.48 -6.42 -8.11
CA ALA A 11 9.38 -6.55 -6.97
C ALA A 11 8.62 -6.46 -5.64
N CYS A 12 7.66 -5.53 -5.49
CA CYS A 12 6.76 -5.48 -4.34
C CYS A 12 5.98 -6.79 -4.18
N ALA A 13 5.39 -7.30 -5.26
CA ALA A 13 4.64 -8.55 -5.24
C ALA A 13 5.51 -9.75 -4.83
N LEU A 14 6.72 -9.85 -5.36
CA LEU A 14 7.67 -10.92 -5.02
C LEU A 14 8.16 -10.82 -3.57
N LEU A 15 8.45 -9.62 -3.07
CA LEU A 15 8.87 -9.43 -1.67
C LEU A 15 7.75 -9.82 -0.70
N VAL A 16 6.52 -9.36 -0.95
CA VAL A 16 5.35 -9.73 -0.13
C VAL A 16 5.06 -11.23 -0.23
N TYR A 17 5.22 -11.84 -1.41
CA TYR A 17 5.13 -13.28 -1.59
C TYR A 17 6.14 -14.04 -0.73
N VAL A 18 7.42 -13.66 -0.79
CA VAL A 18 8.49 -14.28 0.00
C VAL A 18 8.24 -14.11 1.49
N ILE A 19 7.84 -12.92 1.95
CA ILE A 19 7.50 -12.70 3.37
C ILE A 19 6.32 -13.58 3.80
N GLY A 20 5.28 -13.68 2.97
CA GLY A 20 4.11 -14.52 3.28
C GLY A 20 4.46 -16.01 3.34
N MET A 21 5.32 -16.49 2.45
CA MET A 21 5.88 -17.84 2.52
C MET A 21 6.68 -18.08 3.81
N GLU A 22 7.51 -17.11 4.20
CA GLU A 22 8.38 -17.22 5.37
C GLU A 22 7.63 -17.18 6.71
N LEU A 23 6.45 -16.54 6.75
CA LEU A 23 5.66 -16.37 7.96
C LEU A 23 4.46 -17.33 8.06
N SER A 24 3.96 -17.84 6.94
CA SER A 24 2.83 -18.77 6.94
C SER A 24 2.92 -19.80 5.81
N SER A 25 2.41 -19.47 4.62
CA SER A 25 2.23 -20.43 3.54
C SER A 25 2.33 -19.79 2.15
N LEU A 26 2.62 -20.63 1.16
CA LEU A 26 2.76 -20.26 -0.25
C LEU A 26 1.53 -19.50 -0.77
N ILE A 27 0.33 -19.99 -0.45
CA ILE A 27 -0.92 -19.43 -1.00
C ILE A 27 -1.21 -18.03 -0.45
N VAL A 28 -0.87 -17.78 0.81
CA VAL A 28 -1.07 -16.47 1.46
C VAL A 28 -0.14 -15.44 0.83
N GLY A 29 1.15 -15.77 0.72
CA GLY A 29 2.11 -14.92 0.02
C GLY A 29 1.71 -14.68 -1.44
N TRP A 30 1.29 -15.74 -2.15
CA TRP A 30 0.92 -15.64 -3.56
C TRP A 30 -0.29 -14.73 -3.76
N THR A 31 -1.30 -14.87 -2.90
CA THR A 31 -2.51 -14.07 -2.96
C THR A 31 -2.23 -12.60 -2.73
N ALA A 32 -1.42 -12.27 -1.71
CA ALA A 32 -1.03 -10.89 -1.45
C ALA A 32 -0.26 -10.29 -2.64
N GLY A 33 0.70 -11.03 -3.21
CA GLY A 33 1.43 -10.60 -4.41
C GLY A 33 0.53 -10.45 -5.66
N ALA A 34 -0.39 -11.38 -5.89
CA ALA A 34 -1.33 -11.33 -7.00
C ALA A 34 -2.26 -10.12 -6.92
N VAL A 35 -2.76 -9.80 -5.72
CA VAL A 35 -3.56 -8.59 -5.50
C VAL A 35 -2.75 -7.34 -5.82
N ILE A 36 -1.48 -7.24 -5.39
CA ILE A 36 -0.62 -6.10 -5.74
C ILE A 36 -0.51 -5.95 -7.27
N LEU A 37 -0.28 -7.04 -7.99
CA LEU A 37 -0.18 -7.00 -9.46
C LEU A 37 -1.48 -6.55 -10.12
N ILE A 38 -2.63 -7.04 -9.67
CA ILE A 38 -3.94 -6.61 -10.21
C ILE A 38 -4.14 -5.11 -9.96
N GLN A 39 -3.83 -4.64 -8.76
CA GLN A 39 -3.98 -3.23 -8.37
C GLN A 39 -3.00 -2.30 -9.09
N ALA A 40 -1.78 -2.78 -9.35
CA ALA A 40 -0.68 -2.00 -9.91
C ALA A 40 -0.95 -1.49 -11.34
N PHE A 41 -1.82 -2.17 -12.09
CA PHE A 41 -2.12 -1.84 -13.48
C PHE A 41 -3.57 -1.38 -13.68
N HIS A 42 -4.23 -0.92 -12.62
CA HIS A 42 -5.55 -0.33 -12.73
C HIS A 42 -5.52 0.90 -13.68
N PRO A 43 -6.45 1.03 -14.65
CA PRO A 43 -6.57 2.19 -15.53
C PRO A 43 -7.10 3.43 -14.77
N PHE A 44 -6.29 3.93 -13.86
CA PHE A 44 -6.55 5.13 -13.06
C PHE A 44 -5.25 5.88 -12.80
N ILE A 45 -5.32 7.17 -12.44
CA ILE A 45 -4.15 8.02 -12.21
C ILE A 45 -3.17 7.45 -11.16
N PHE A 46 -3.67 6.67 -10.20
CA PHE A 46 -2.86 5.92 -9.25
C PHE A 46 -2.67 4.49 -9.74
N ASN A 47 -1.54 4.25 -10.37
CA ASN A 47 -1.04 2.93 -10.79
C ASN A 47 0.48 2.91 -10.67
N PHE A 48 1.15 1.78 -10.88
CA PHE A 48 2.61 1.70 -10.75
C PHE A 48 3.35 2.12 -12.01
N ALA A 49 2.74 2.01 -13.19
CA ALA A 49 3.40 2.18 -14.48
C ALA A 49 3.57 3.66 -14.90
N LEU A 50 2.68 4.56 -14.46
CA LEU A 50 2.66 5.96 -14.91
C LEU A 50 3.62 6.88 -14.14
N PRO A 51 4.13 7.95 -14.77
CA PRO A 51 5.14 8.81 -14.16
C PRO A 51 4.76 9.55 -12.90
N TYR A 52 3.52 10.00 -12.81
CA TYR A 52 2.96 10.65 -11.62
C TYR A 52 3.12 9.81 -10.34
N SER A 53 3.25 8.49 -10.49
CA SER A 53 3.25 7.55 -9.38
C SER A 53 4.64 7.09 -8.93
N PHE A 54 5.72 7.54 -9.57
CA PHE A 54 7.06 6.96 -9.37
C PHE A 54 7.57 7.05 -7.94
N ASP A 55 7.55 8.24 -7.32
CA ASP A 55 8.09 8.41 -5.97
C ASP A 55 7.33 7.56 -4.95
N THR A 56 6.01 7.46 -5.11
CA THR A 56 5.20 6.63 -4.24
C THR A 56 5.42 5.14 -4.50
N ALA A 57 5.55 4.72 -5.76
CA ALA A 57 5.83 3.34 -6.14
C ALA A 57 7.22 2.90 -5.63
N TYR A 58 8.25 3.73 -5.79
CA TYR A 58 9.59 3.47 -5.27
C TYR A 58 9.62 3.48 -3.74
N GLY A 59 8.88 4.39 -3.10
CA GLY A 59 8.66 4.37 -1.65
C GLY A 59 8.00 3.07 -1.19
N SER A 60 7.04 2.54 -1.96
CA SER A 60 6.37 1.25 -1.68
C SER A 60 7.35 0.08 -1.77
N LEU A 61 8.23 0.08 -2.77
CA LEU A 61 9.28 -0.92 -2.92
C LEU A 61 10.28 -0.85 -1.78
N ALA A 62 10.76 0.35 -1.45
CA ALA A 62 11.67 0.58 -0.33
C ALA A 62 11.03 0.13 1.00
N ALA A 63 9.74 0.39 1.20
CA ALA A 63 8.96 -0.09 2.34
C ALA A 63 8.86 -1.64 2.38
N CYS A 64 8.65 -2.30 1.24
CA CYS A 64 8.66 -3.77 1.15
C CYS A 64 10.05 -4.36 1.43
N LEU A 65 11.12 -3.74 0.92
CA LEU A 65 12.50 -4.12 1.20
C LEU A 65 12.83 -3.94 2.69
N PHE A 66 12.39 -2.83 3.27
CA PHE A 66 12.57 -2.54 4.69
C PHE A 66 12.02 -3.68 5.55
N ILE A 67 10.78 -4.10 5.34
CA ILE A 67 10.18 -5.13 6.17
C ILE A 67 10.78 -6.51 5.91
N TRP A 68 11.15 -6.83 4.65
CA TRP A 68 11.87 -8.05 4.32
C TRP A 68 13.21 -8.13 5.07
N PHE A 69 14.02 -7.07 5.01
CA PHE A 69 15.26 -6.97 5.77
C PHE A 69 15.03 -6.99 7.28
N GLY A 70 13.97 -6.34 7.78
CA GLY A 70 13.62 -6.34 9.20
C GLY A 70 13.31 -7.73 9.74
N ILE A 71 12.52 -8.53 9.02
CA ILE A 71 12.22 -9.92 9.39
C ILE A 71 13.49 -10.77 9.38
N ARG A 72 14.35 -10.61 8.37
CA ARG A 72 15.65 -11.31 8.32
C ARG A 72 16.60 -10.86 9.44
N ALA A 73 16.58 -9.59 9.83
CA ALA A 73 17.39 -9.07 10.94
C ALA A 73 17.00 -9.69 12.29
N VAL A 74 15.70 -9.86 12.53
CA VAL A 74 15.17 -10.56 13.70
C VAL A 74 15.64 -12.01 13.74
N ARG A 75 15.56 -12.73 12.61
CA ARG A 75 15.81 -14.18 12.56
C ARG A 75 17.29 -14.57 12.47
N ALA A 76 18.06 -13.87 11.66
CA ALA A 76 19.45 -14.25 11.36
C ALA A 76 20.47 -13.64 12.32
N GLY A 77 20.10 -12.65 13.15
CA GLY A 77 21.00 -12.05 14.16
C GLY A 77 22.19 -11.25 13.63
N HIS A 78 22.39 -11.15 12.32
CA HIS A 78 23.49 -10.40 11.70
C HIS A 78 23.14 -8.92 11.50
N GLY A 79 24.10 -8.02 11.76
CA GLY A 79 23.88 -6.56 11.69
C GLY A 79 23.68 -6.01 10.27
N TRP A 80 24.16 -6.70 9.24
CA TRP A 80 24.00 -6.26 7.84
C TRP A 80 22.54 -6.19 7.41
N TRP A 81 21.67 -7.03 7.98
CA TRP A 81 20.23 -6.97 7.75
C TRP A 81 19.61 -5.69 8.32
N THR A 82 20.07 -5.23 9.48
CA THR A 82 19.63 -3.93 10.03
C THR A 82 20.19 -2.76 9.23
N PHE A 83 21.42 -2.85 8.72
CA PHE A 83 21.94 -1.87 7.76
C PHE A 83 21.06 -1.81 6.49
N GLY A 84 20.68 -2.97 5.95
CA GLY A 84 19.76 -3.07 4.80
C GLY A 84 18.39 -2.45 5.09
N ALA A 85 17.79 -2.77 6.24
CA ALA A 85 16.54 -2.16 6.68
C ALA A 85 16.68 -0.63 6.82
N ALA A 86 17.72 -0.14 7.49
CA ALA A 86 17.94 1.29 7.65
C ALA A 86 18.18 2.03 6.32
N SER A 87 18.87 1.39 5.39
CA SER A 87 19.11 1.92 4.04
C SER A 87 17.79 2.00 3.25
N ALA A 88 16.95 0.96 3.33
CA ALA A 88 15.63 0.95 2.73
C ALA A 88 14.70 2.00 3.37
N ALA A 89 14.77 2.22 4.69
CA ALA A 89 14.03 3.27 5.39
C ALA A 89 14.45 4.67 4.92
N ALA A 90 15.75 4.89 4.71
CA ALA A 90 16.28 6.14 4.18
C ALA A 90 15.77 6.43 2.76
N VAL A 91 15.85 5.43 1.87
CA VAL A 91 15.31 5.54 0.50
C VAL A 91 13.80 5.80 0.54
N ALA A 92 13.06 5.07 1.39
CA ALA A 92 11.63 5.29 1.55
C ALA A 92 11.31 6.72 2.01
N LEU A 93 12.11 7.29 2.92
CA LEU A 93 11.95 8.68 3.39
C LEU A 93 12.20 9.71 2.29
N LEU A 94 13.25 9.49 1.49
CA LEU A 94 13.58 10.37 0.36
C LEU A 94 12.55 10.29 -0.77
N CYS A 95 11.94 9.12 -0.98
CA CYS A 95 10.85 8.96 -1.94
C CYS A 95 9.52 9.51 -1.39
N LYS A 96 9.18 9.20 -0.14
CA LYS A 96 7.90 9.58 0.46
C LYS A 96 7.95 9.64 1.98
N LEU A 97 7.78 10.85 2.51
CA LEU A 97 7.96 11.15 3.93
C LEU A 97 7.15 10.24 4.86
N GLU A 98 5.87 10.01 4.59
CA GLU A 98 5.04 9.14 5.42
C GLU A 98 5.48 7.67 5.41
N MET A 99 5.95 7.16 4.27
CA MET A 99 6.47 5.78 4.18
C MET A 99 7.80 5.65 4.92
N GLY A 100 8.69 6.63 4.75
CA GLY A 100 9.96 6.68 5.49
C GLY A 100 9.77 6.82 6.99
N ALA A 101 8.85 7.68 7.44
CA ALA A 101 8.53 7.84 8.84
C ALA A 101 8.02 6.52 9.45
N ALA A 102 7.14 5.80 8.75
CA ALA A 102 6.71 4.47 9.16
C ALA A 102 7.88 3.46 9.22
N CYS A 103 8.78 3.48 8.24
CA CYS A 103 9.97 2.62 8.24
C CYS A 103 10.91 2.95 9.42
N TYR A 104 11.18 4.22 9.72
CA TYR A 104 12.04 4.60 10.84
C TYR A 104 11.42 4.30 12.21
N ALA A 105 10.09 4.48 12.36
CA ALA A 105 9.38 4.08 13.57
C ALA A 105 9.46 2.55 13.78
N ALA A 106 9.25 1.77 12.71
CA ALA A 106 9.41 0.31 12.76
C ALA A 106 10.88 -0.12 12.91
N LEU A 107 11.86 0.67 12.43
CA LEU A 107 13.28 0.42 12.64
C LEU A 107 13.66 0.57 14.12
N ALA A 108 13.16 1.62 14.77
CA ALA A 108 13.35 1.79 16.22
C ALA A 108 12.76 0.59 16.98
N LEU A 109 11.56 0.15 16.60
CA LEU A 109 10.96 -1.07 17.15
C LEU A 109 11.83 -2.31 16.88
N LEU A 110 12.32 -2.51 15.66
CA LEU A 110 13.22 -3.61 15.30
C LEU A 110 14.45 -3.66 16.20
N ILE A 111 15.10 -2.52 16.43
CA ILE A 111 16.29 -2.41 17.29
C ILE A 111 15.94 -2.81 18.72
N VAL A 112 14.81 -2.33 19.26
CA VAL A 112 14.32 -2.72 20.59
C VAL A 112 14.02 -4.21 20.67
N LEU A 113 13.31 -4.77 19.68
CA LEU A 113 12.99 -6.20 19.63
C LEU A 113 14.26 -7.05 19.61
N ARG A 114 15.24 -6.70 18.78
CA ARG A 114 16.54 -7.41 18.72
C ARG A 114 17.32 -7.28 20.03
N MET A 115 17.32 -6.10 20.67
CA MET A 115 17.91 -5.92 22.00
C MET A 115 17.28 -6.85 23.03
N LEU A 116 15.95 -6.97 23.05
CA LEU A 116 15.23 -7.82 23.99
C LEU A 116 15.49 -9.32 23.76
N VAL A 117 15.51 -9.76 22.50
CA VAL A 117 15.82 -11.16 22.13
C VAL A 117 17.27 -11.51 22.48
N GLN A 118 18.23 -10.64 22.15
CA GLN A 118 19.66 -10.91 22.32
C GLN A 118 20.21 -10.52 23.69
N ARG A 119 19.44 -9.77 24.49
CA ARG A 119 19.83 -9.23 25.81
C ARG A 119 21.18 -8.51 25.81
N SER A 120 21.46 -7.75 24.76
CA SER A 120 22.78 -7.13 24.57
C SER A 120 22.68 -5.67 24.14
N TRP A 121 23.08 -4.77 25.05
CA TRP A 121 23.26 -3.35 24.76
C TRP A 121 24.34 -3.10 23.69
N LYS A 122 25.38 -3.94 23.65
CA LYS A 122 26.41 -3.87 22.60
C LYS A 122 25.82 -4.10 21.22
N LYS A 123 24.90 -5.07 21.08
CA LYS A 123 24.20 -5.33 19.82
C LYS A 123 23.26 -4.20 19.45
N MET A 124 22.54 -3.64 20.42
CA MET A 124 21.73 -2.43 20.21
C MET A 124 22.59 -1.25 19.68
N ALA A 125 23.77 -1.01 20.28
CA ALA A 125 24.68 0.03 19.81
C ALA A 125 25.18 -0.24 18.38
N LEU A 126 25.53 -1.48 18.05
CA LEU A 126 25.92 -1.87 16.69
C LEU A 126 24.78 -1.69 15.67
N ASP A 127 23.54 -1.97 16.06
CA ASP A 127 22.36 -1.78 15.22
C ASP A 127 22.08 -0.29 15.00
N LEU A 128 22.25 0.55 16.03
CA LEU A 128 22.19 2.02 15.91
C LEU A 128 23.27 2.54 14.95
N VAL A 129 24.51 2.09 15.10
CA VAL A 129 25.61 2.45 14.20
C VAL A 129 25.32 2.03 12.76
N SER A 130 24.73 0.85 12.58
CA SER A 130 24.32 0.35 11.26
C SER A 130 23.22 1.19 10.62
N ALA A 131 22.43 1.94 11.41
CA ALA A 131 21.40 2.84 10.90
C ALA A 131 21.91 4.25 10.54
N LEU A 132 23.08 4.65 11.06
CA LEU A 132 23.62 6.00 10.87
C LEU A 132 23.82 6.39 9.40
N PRO A 133 24.40 5.56 8.51
CA PRO A 133 24.68 6.00 7.14
C PRO A 133 23.43 6.46 6.37
N GLY A 134 22.32 5.72 6.51
CA GLY A 134 21.04 6.08 5.89
C GLY A 134 20.46 7.38 6.47
N ALA A 135 20.51 7.53 7.80
CA ALA A 135 20.04 8.74 8.47
C ALA A 135 20.88 9.97 8.09
N VAL A 136 22.21 9.83 8.03
CA VAL A 136 23.13 10.88 7.58
C VAL A 136 22.81 11.29 6.14
N GLY A 137 22.58 10.32 5.24
CA GLY A 137 22.15 10.61 3.87
C GLY A 137 20.88 11.46 3.81
N CYS A 138 19.86 11.10 4.61
CA CYS A 138 18.61 11.87 4.70
C CYS A 138 18.84 13.29 5.23
N ILE A 139 19.68 13.44 6.27
CA ILE A 139 20.03 14.75 6.84
C ILE A 139 20.76 15.61 5.81
N LEU A 140 21.69 15.04 5.03
CA LEU A 140 22.41 15.75 3.98
C LEU A 140 21.47 16.24 2.88
N VAL A 141 20.53 15.41 2.43
CA VAL A 141 19.52 15.81 1.44
C VAL A 141 18.61 16.89 2.01
N ALA A 142 18.13 16.74 3.24
CA ALA A 142 17.30 17.76 3.90
C ALA A 142 18.06 19.09 4.03
N ARG A 143 19.33 19.06 4.42
CA ARG A 143 20.20 20.24 4.50
C ARG A 143 20.41 20.87 3.12
N TRP A 144 20.59 20.08 2.09
CA TRP A 144 20.70 20.57 0.70
C TRP A 144 19.40 21.24 0.25
N MET A 145 18.23 20.63 0.48
CA MET A 145 16.93 21.24 0.18
C MET A 145 16.76 22.58 0.92
N ILE A 146 17.10 22.62 2.21
CA ILE A 146 17.08 23.85 3.02
C ILE A 146 18.03 24.89 2.44
N SER A 147 19.19 24.51 1.89
CA SER A 147 20.15 25.45 1.31
C SER A 147 19.69 26.06 -0.02
N ILE A 148 18.82 25.39 -0.77
CA ILE A 148 18.26 25.92 -2.03
C ILE A 148 17.24 27.03 -1.74
N LYS A 149 16.48 26.90 -0.65
CA LYS A 149 15.52 27.90 -0.19
C LYS A 149 15.73 28.16 1.31
N ASP A 150 14.73 27.89 2.14
CA ASP A 150 14.82 27.93 3.58
C ASP A 150 13.80 26.95 4.18
N VAL A 151 13.91 26.71 5.49
CA VAL A 151 13.02 25.78 6.20
C VAL A 151 11.56 26.21 6.06
N LYS A 152 11.29 27.52 6.16
CA LYS A 152 9.94 28.06 6.12
C LYS A 152 9.25 27.79 4.79
N PHE A 153 9.94 28.01 3.66
CA PHE A 153 9.38 27.67 2.35
C PHE A 153 9.05 26.17 2.23
N ILE A 154 9.93 25.30 2.72
CA ILE A 154 9.73 23.85 2.65
C ILE A 154 8.51 23.43 3.47
N THR A 155 8.38 23.93 4.71
CA THR A 155 7.33 23.50 5.64
C THR A 155 5.99 24.20 5.44
N ASP A 156 5.98 25.47 5.04
CA ASP A 156 4.76 26.27 5.00
C ASP A 156 4.14 26.31 3.60
N GLU A 157 4.94 26.08 2.56
CA GLU A 157 4.51 26.21 1.17
C GLU A 157 4.70 24.89 0.40
N ASN A 158 5.90 24.29 0.38
CA ASN A 158 6.22 23.20 -0.55
C ASN A 158 5.63 21.83 -0.18
N ILE A 159 5.83 21.37 1.06
CA ILE A 159 5.33 20.05 1.50
C ILE A 159 3.85 20.18 1.84
N VAL A 160 2.99 20.01 0.84
CA VAL A 160 1.53 20.18 0.95
C VAL A 160 0.92 19.49 2.16
N SER A 161 1.38 18.27 2.50
CA SER A 161 0.84 17.48 3.62
C SER A 161 1.43 17.85 4.99
N TRP A 162 2.31 18.84 5.07
CA TRP A 162 2.87 19.31 6.33
C TRP A 162 1.84 20.11 7.14
N PRO A 163 1.69 19.90 8.47
CA PRO A 163 0.66 20.58 9.26
C PRO A 163 0.70 22.11 9.19
N GLY A 164 1.88 22.67 8.91
CA GLY A 164 2.10 24.11 8.81
C GLY A 164 1.51 24.76 7.55
N THR A 165 1.22 24.01 6.48
CA THR A 165 0.80 24.60 5.20
C THR A 165 -0.61 25.15 5.23
N PHE A 166 -0.88 26.12 4.35
CA PHE A 166 -2.25 26.59 4.10
C PHE A 166 -3.19 25.44 3.72
N TYR A 167 -2.74 24.52 2.86
CA TYR A 167 -3.54 23.36 2.46
C TYR A 167 -3.97 22.53 3.66
N MET A 168 -3.06 22.16 4.57
CA MET A 168 -3.42 21.34 5.73
C MET A 168 -4.29 22.10 6.74
N ARG A 169 -4.06 23.40 6.91
CA ARG A 169 -4.91 24.22 7.79
C ARG A 169 -6.33 24.38 7.27
N THR A 170 -6.49 24.57 5.96
CA THR A 170 -7.78 24.87 5.33
C THR A 170 -8.54 23.61 4.90
N PHE A 171 -7.85 22.65 4.29
CA PHE A 171 -8.43 21.46 3.67
C PHE A 171 -7.98 20.15 4.34
N GLY A 172 -6.98 20.17 5.22
CA GLY A 172 -6.35 18.97 5.77
C GLY A 172 -7.33 18.04 6.46
N LYS A 173 -8.27 18.56 7.26
CA LYS A 173 -9.33 17.74 7.90
C LYS A 173 -10.13 16.96 6.85
N ARG A 174 -10.70 17.64 5.86
CA ARG A 174 -11.51 17.01 4.80
C ARG A 174 -10.67 16.06 3.95
N SER A 175 -9.42 16.41 3.66
CA SER A 175 -8.49 15.57 2.89
C SER A 175 -8.18 14.26 3.63
N LEU A 176 -7.87 14.34 4.93
CA LEU A 176 -7.63 13.19 5.78
C LEU A 176 -8.88 12.30 5.91
N GLU A 177 -10.05 12.89 6.14
CA GLU A 177 -11.33 12.17 6.18
C GLU A 177 -11.64 11.45 4.86
N THR A 178 -11.36 12.09 3.72
CA THR A 178 -11.56 11.50 2.38
C THR A 178 -10.62 10.32 2.13
N THR A 179 -9.41 10.35 2.70
CA THR A 179 -8.48 9.21 2.67
C THR A 179 -8.81 8.12 3.69
N GLY A 180 -9.77 8.35 4.59
CA GLY A 180 -10.21 7.41 5.62
C GLY A 180 -9.56 7.58 6.99
N PHE A 181 -8.83 8.68 7.21
CA PHE A 181 -8.30 9.08 8.51
C PHE A 181 -9.28 10.04 9.19
N ALA A 182 -10.39 9.48 9.70
CA ALA A 182 -11.41 10.21 10.44
C ALA A 182 -11.59 9.57 11.83
N LEU A 183 -11.15 10.28 12.88
CA LEU A 183 -11.33 9.87 14.27
C LEU A 183 -12.51 10.63 14.88
N ASN A 184 -13.72 10.24 14.48
CA ASN A 184 -14.96 10.76 15.03
C ASN A 184 -15.94 9.61 15.35
N VAL A 185 -16.94 9.88 16.18
CA VAL A 185 -17.90 8.87 16.65
C VAL A 185 -18.65 8.20 15.48
N GLY A 186 -19.00 8.96 14.44
CA GLY A 186 -19.66 8.43 13.24
C GLY A 186 -18.78 7.41 12.51
N THR A 187 -17.51 7.73 12.26
CA THR A 187 -16.58 6.80 11.61
C THR A 187 -16.30 5.57 12.47
N LEU A 188 -16.20 5.72 13.78
CA LEU A 188 -15.98 4.60 14.70
C LEU A 188 -17.19 3.67 14.75
N THR A 189 -18.41 4.21 14.81
CA THR A 189 -19.66 3.41 14.76
C THR A 189 -19.83 2.71 13.42
N ASP A 190 -19.53 3.39 12.31
CA ASP A 190 -19.52 2.77 10.98
C ASP A 190 -18.48 1.65 10.87
N ALA A 191 -17.28 1.85 11.42
CA ALA A 191 -16.22 0.84 11.47
C ALA A 191 -16.63 -0.34 12.35
N GLU A 192 -17.28 -0.11 13.49
CA GLU A 192 -17.81 -1.15 14.37
C GLU A 192 -18.82 -2.04 13.63
N ILE A 193 -19.79 -1.45 12.91
CA ILE A 193 -20.78 -2.20 12.14
C ILE A 193 -20.10 -3.04 11.04
N ARG A 194 -19.15 -2.47 10.30
CA ARG A 194 -18.37 -3.21 9.29
C ARG A 194 -17.53 -4.33 9.91
N THR A 195 -16.95 -4.08 11.08
CA THR A 195 -16.17 -5.08 11.83
C THR A 195 -17.05 -6.22 12.31
N ALA A 196 -18.23 -5.92 12.86
CA ALA A 196 -19.18 -6.92 13.32
C ALA A 196 -19.60 -7.85 12.17
N LEU A 197 -19.80 -7.32 10.96
CA LEU A 197 -20.09 -8.12 9.77
C LEU A 197 -18.93 -9.06 9.42
N VAL A 198 -17.69 -8.55 9.39
CA VAL A 198 -16.49 -9.37 9.10
C VAL A 198 -16.34 -10.49 10.14
N VAL A 199 -16.45 -10.15 11.43
CA VAL A 199 -16.36 -11.11 12.54
C VAL A 199 -17.45 -12.17 12.44
N LEU A 200 -18.70 -11.77 12.19
CA LEU A 200 -19.81 -12.71 12.02
C LEU A 200 -19.56 -13.69 10.89
N VAL A 201 -19.10 -13.22 9.72
CA VAL A 201 -18.78 -14.10 8.58
C VAL A 201 -17.62 -15.04 8.92
N LEU A 202 -16.57 -14.54 9.56
CA LEU A 202 -15.43 -15.38 9.99
C LEU A 202 -15.85 -16.43 11.02
N LEU A 203 -16.76 -16.11 11.95
CA LEU A 203 -17.31 -17.05 12.92
C LEU A 203 -18.19 -18.12 12.26
N ILE A 204 -19.05 -17.73 11.31
CA ILE A 204 -19.85 -18.68 10.52
C ILE A 204 -18.91 -19.59 9.74
N PHE A 205 -17.90 -19.02 9.07
CA PHE A 205 -16.92 -19.78 8.32
C PHE A 205 -16.14 -20.75 9.21
N TYR A 206 -15.67 -20.30 10.37
CA TYR A 206 -15.04 -21.13 11.39
C TYR A 206 -15.94 -22.28 11.82
N TRP A 207 -17.21 -22.00 12.14
CA TRP A 207 -18.18 -22.99 12.59
C TRP A 207 -18.46 -24.04 11.50
N VAL A 208 -18.64 -23.62 10.25
CA VAL A 208 -18.82 -24.52 9.10
C VAL A 208 -17.59 -25.42 8.95
N LEU A 209 -16.38 -24.84 8.94
CA LEU A 209 -15.13 -25.59 8.83
C LEU A 209 -14.92 -26.55 10.01
N TYR A 210 -15.28 -26.14 11.22
CA TYR A 210 -15.19 -26.97 12.42
C TYR A 210 -16.15 -28.17 12.36
N ARG A 211 -17.34 -28.01 11.76
CA ARG A 211 -18.31 -29.09 11.59
C ARG A 211 -17.95 -30.08 10.48
N LEU A 212 -17.08 -29.72 9.54
CA LEU A 212 -16.57 -30.66 8.55
C LEU A 212 -15.78 -31.78 9.24
N SER A 213 -15.93 -33.02 8.79
CA SER A 213 -15.17 -34.16 9.32
C SER A 213 -13.65 -33.94 9.18
N PRO A 214 -12.81 -34.41 10.12
CA PRO A 214 -11.36 -34.41 9.95
C PRO A 214 -10.91 -35.20 8.70
N GLN A 215 -11.69 -36.20 8.28
CA GLN A 215 -11.46 -37.04 7.10
C GLN A 215 -12.11 -36.47 5.82
N THR A 216 -12.60 -35.23 5.87
CA THR A 216 -13.29 -34.61 4.73
C THR A 216 -12.41 -34.63 3.49
N THR A 217 -12.92 -35.24 2.43
CA THR A 217 -12.23 -35.36 1.14
C THR A 217 -12.12 -34.00 0.45
N SER A 218 -11.17 -33.88 -0.49
CA SER A 218 -11.00 -32.70 -1.35
C SER A 218 -12.32 -32.21 -1.98
N SER A 219 -13.29 -33.12 -2.20
CA SER A 219 -14.62 -32.81 -2.76
C SER A 219 -15.43 -31.76 -1.98
N SER A 220 -15.33 -31.70 -0.65
CA SER A 220 -16.13 -30.73 0.13
C SER A 220 -15.54 -29.32 0.07
N PHE A 221 -14.21 -29.22 0.00
CA PHE A 221 -13.54 -27.94 -0.27
C PHE A 221 -13.86 -27.42 -1.66
N TRP A 222 -13.93 -28.31 -2.68
CA TRP A 222 -14.41 -27.93 -4.01
C TRP A 222 -15.85 -27.44 -4.00
N ARG A 223 -16.74 -28.05 -3.20
CA ARG A 223 -18.14 -27.58 -3.07
C ARG A 223 -18.23 -26.21 -2.41
N ILE A 224 -17.49 -25.97 -1.33
CA ILE A 224 -17.46 -24.66 -0.65
C ILE A 224 -16.80 -23.62 -1.57
N GLY A 225 -15.69 -23.96 -2.21
CA GLY A 225 -15.02 -23.11 -3.17
C GLY A 225 -15.91 -22.77 -4.38
N ALA A 226 -16.62 -23.76 -4.92
CA ALA A 226 -17.63 -23.56 -5.96
C ALA A 226 -18.81 -22.71 -5.47
N SER A 227 -19.18 -22.79 -4.19
CA SER A 227 -20.20 -21.93 -3.59
C SER A 227 -19.71 -20.49 -3.46
N VAL A 228 -18.45 -20.28 -3.04
CA VAL A 228 -17.83 -18.95 -3.00
C VAL A 228 -17.68 -18.38 -4.40
N ALA A 229 -17.25 -19.19 -5.38
CA ALA A 229 -17.14 -18.79 -6.78
C ALA A 229 -18.52 -18.50 -7.38
N GLY A 230 -19.52 -19.34 -7.10
CA GLY A 230 -20.91 -19.14 -7.50
C GLY A 230 -21.50 -17.87 -6.89
N LEU A 231 -21.21 -17.60 -5.61
CA LEU A 231 -21.58 -16.35 -4.94
C LEU A 231 -20.87 -15.15 -5.58
N ALA A 232 -19.58 -15.26 -5.91
CA ALA A 232 -18.83 -14.21 -6.59
C ALA A 232 -19.42 -13.91 -7.99
N VAL A 233 -19.79 -14.94 -8.75
CA VAL A 233 -20.47 -14.80 -10.05
C VAL A 233 -21.86 -14.18 -9.87
N LEU A 234 -22.64 -14.65 -8.89
CA LEU A 234 -23.95 -14.08 -8.58
C LEU A 234 -23.83 -12.60 -8.18
N VAL A 235 -22.84 -12.26 -7.36
CA VAL A 235 -22.51 -10.88 -6.97
C VAL A 235 -22.16 -10.01 -8.18
N TYR A 236 -21.40 -10.55 -9.14
CA TYR A 236 -21.07 -9.87 -10.39
C TYR A 236 -22.32 -9.58 -11.24
N LEU A 237 -23.28 -10.49 -11.26
CA LEU A 237 -24.52 -10.36 -12.03
C LEU A 237 -25.59 -9.51 -11.31
N LEU A 238 -25.46 -9.32 -10.00
CA LEU A 238 -26.35 -8.53 -9.17
C LEU A 238 -26.00 -7.03 -9.19
N PRO A 239 -26.88 -6.15 -8.68
CA PRO A 239 -26.61 -4.71 -8.61
C PRO A 239 -25.31 -4.39 -7.84
N TRP A 240 -24.69 -3.25 -8.15
CA TRP A 240 -23.44 -2.74 -7.57
C TRP A 240 -23.32 -2.84 -6.03
N GLN A 241 -24.44 -2.84 -5.32
CA GLN A 241 -24.51 -3.02 -3.87
C GLN A 241 -23.99 -4.40 -3.42
N ALA A 242 -24.15 -5.44 -4.23
CA ALA A 242 -23.68 -6.79 -3.94
C ALA A 242 -22.14 -6.86 -3.97
N GLU A 243 -21.48 -6.21 -4.95
CA GLU A 243 -20.01 -6.09 -5.00
C GLU A 243 -19.51 -5.36 -3.75
N LEU A 244 -20.20 -4.28 -3.38
CA LEU A 244 -19.82 -3.47 -2.23
C LEU A 244 -19.86 -4.29 -0.92
N VAL A 245 -20.90 -5.11 -0.73
CA VAL A 245 -21.03 -5.98 0.44
C VAL A 245 -19.97 -7.08 0.43
N PHE A 246 -19.78 -7.77 -0.71
CA PHE A 246 -18.78 -8.82 -0.83
C PHE A 246 -17.36 -8.29 -0.55
N ARG A 247 -17.04 -7.13 -1.10
CA ARG A 247 -15.78 -6.43 -0.86
C ARG A 247 -15.62 -6.04 0.62
N ARG A 248 -16.66 -5.52 1.27
CA ARG A 248 -16.61 -5.15 2.70
C ARG A 248 -16.25 -6.32 3.61
N ILE A 249 -16.56 -7.55 3.20
CA ILE A 249 -16.27 -8.76 3.97
C ILE A 249 -14.84 -9.26 3.70
N PHE A 250 -14.48 -9.46 2.42
CA PHE A 250 -13.24 -10.15 2.05
C PHE A 250 -12.06 -9.22 1.71
N PHE A 251 -12.33 -7.92 1.54
CA PHE A 251 -11.34 -6.84 1.45
C PHE A 251 -11.84 -5.62 2.26
N PRO A 252 -11.90 -5.73 3.60
CA PRO A 252 -12.56 -4.73 4.44
C PRO A 252 -11.88 -3.36 4.39
N GLN A 253 -12.67 -2.30 4.51
CA GLN A 253 -12.16 -0.91 4.53
C GLN A 253 -11.34 -0.59 5.79
N ASP A 254 -11.61 -1.30 6.88
CA ASP A 254 -10.97 -1.13 8.18
C ASP A 254 -9.79 -2.10 8.37
N MET A 255 -9.30 -2.71 7.30
CA MET A 255 -8.22 -3.70 7.32
C MET A 255 -6.96 -3.18 8.03
N VAL A 256 -6.62 -1.91 7.81
CA VAL A 256 -5.48 -1.25 8.47
C VAL A 256 -5.69 -1.22 9.98
N PHE A 257 -6.88 -0.86 10.43
CA PHE A 257 -7.22 -0.85 11.85
C PHE A 257 -7.08 -2.24 12.48
N TYR A 258 -7.57 -3.29 11.81
CA TYR A 258 -7.43 -4.67 12.29
C TYR A 258 -5.96 -5.08 12.44
N VAL A 259 -5.14 -4.78 11.42
CA VAL A 259 -3.71 -5.10 11.39
C VAL A 259 -2.94 -4.30 12.44
N ALA A 260 -3.25 -3.01 12.62
CA ALA A 260 -2.62 -2.17 13.64
C ALA A 260 -2.95 -2.67 15.05
N LEU A 261 -4.22 -2.98 15.34
CA LEU A 261 -4.64 -3.53 16.62
C LEU A 261 -3.97 -4.88 16.90
N ALA A 262 -3.92 -5.76 15.90
CA ALA A 262 -3.23 -7.04 16.03
C ALA A 262 -1.72 -6.87 16.22
N GLY A 263 -1.10 -5.84 15.63
CA GLY A 263 0.29 -5.48 15.87
C GLY A 263 0.55 -5.11 17.34
N LEU A 264 -0.32 -4.29 17.94
CA LEU A 264 -0.25 -3.95 19.36
C LEU A 264 -0.40 -5.18 20.26
N ILE A 265 -1.37 -6.05 19.95
CA ILE A 265 -1.61 -7.31 20.69
C ILE A 265 -0.40 -8.25 20.56
N ALA A 266 0.12 -8.44 19.35
CA ALA A 266 1.29 -9.28 19.09
C ALA A 266 2.54 -8.75 19.81
N LEU A 267 2.74 -7.43 19.81
CA LEU A 267 3.84 -6.79 20.54
C LEU A 267 3.68 -6.99 22.06
N TRP A 268 2.49 -6.80 22.59
CA TRP A 268 2.22 -7.03 24.02
C TRP A 268 2.47 -8.49 24.45
N HIS A 269 2.03 -9.46 23.64
CA HIS A 269 2.31 -10.88 23.88
C HIS A 269 3.80 -11.18 23.83
N PHE A 270 4.51 -10.62 22.85
CA PHE A 270 5.95 -10.77 22.72
C PHE A 270 6.68 -10.19 23.94
N LEU A 271 6.34 -8.98 24.37
CA LEU A 271 6.96 -8.32 25.53
C LEU A 271 6.77 -9.11 26.83
N ARG A 272 5.68 -9.87 26.96
CA ARG A 272 5.47 -10.76 28.12
C ARG A 272 6.33 -12.02 28.07
N ARG A 273 6.69 -12.52 26.88
CA ARG A 273 7.46 -13.77 26.70
C ARG A 273 8.46 -13.67 25.53
N PRO A 274 9.46 -12.78 25.59
CA PRO A 274 10.30 -12.44 24.45
C PRO A 274 11.22 -13.58 23.98
N LEU A 275 11.52 -14.55 24.84
CA LEU A 275 12.38 -15.69 24.52
C LEU A 275 11.66 -16.83 23.77
N HIS A 276 10.33 -16.86 23.78
CA HIS A 276 9.54 -17.99 23.27
C HIS A 276 8.70 -17.63 22.04
N GLN A 277 8.80 -16.40 21.56
CA GLN A 277 8.00 -15.91 20.45
C GLN A 277 8.88 -15.29 19.38
N ASP A 278 8.61 -15.60 18.11
CA ASP A 278 9.24 -14.93 16.97
C ASP A 278 8.63 -13.52 16.82
N PRO A 279 9.41 -12.44 16.99
CA PRO A 279 8.87 -11.09 16.88
C PRO A 279 8.60 -10.65 15.44
N SER A 280 8.91 -11.47 14.43
CA SER A 280 8.72 -11.13 13.00
C SER A 280 7.28 -10.77 12.67
N LEU A 281 6.30 -11.49 13.25
CA LEU A 281 4.88 -11.18 13.03
C LEU A 281 4.49 -9.85 13.68
N ALA A 282 4.93 -9.60 14.91
CA ALA A 282 4.67 -8.33 15.61
C ALA A 282 5.27 -7.15 14.85
N LEU A 283 6.48 -7.31 14.31
CA LEU A 283 7.14 -6.31 13.47
C LEU A 283 6.35 -6.05 12.18
N LEU A 284 5.95 -7.10 11.44
CA LEU A 284 5.16 -6.96 10.20
C LEU A 284 3.84 -6.23 10.45
N LEU A 285 3.06 -6.66 11.46
CA LEU A 285 1.75 -6.09 11.75
C LEU A 285 1.86 -4.63 12.20
N THR A 286 2.82 -4.32 13.09
CA THR A 286 3.04 -2.95 13.56
C THR A 286 3.51 -2.05 12.42
N PHE A 287 4.47 -2.50 11.61
CA PHE A 287 4.93 -1.78 10.43
C PHE A 287 3.80 -1.53 9.43
N SER A 288 2.97 -2.55 9.15
CA SER A 288 1.86 -2.43 8.21
C SER A 288 0.82 -1.40 8.68
N GLY A 289 0.51 -1.38 9.98
CA GLY A 289 -0.36 -0.38 10.58
C GLY A 289 0.22 1.04 10.50
N LEU A 290 1.51 1.21 10.76
CA LEU A 290 2.21 2.50 10.65
C LEU A 290 2.28 2.99 9.20
N LEU A 291 2.62 2.10 8.27
CA LEU A 291 2.76 2.40 6.84
C LEU A 291 1.46 2.95 6.27
N ALA A 292 0.34 2.27 6.56
CA ALA A 292 -0.96 2.63 6.02
C ALA A 292 -1.83 3.45 6.97
N PHE A 293 -1.25 4.07 8.02
CA PHE A 293 -2.01 4.74 9.09
C PHE A 293 -2.99 5.81 8.57
N ARG A 294 -2.62 6.52 7.50
CA ARG A 294 -3.48 7.51 6.82
C ARG A 294 -4.75 6.91 6.19
N LEU A 295 -4.79 5.59 6.02
CA LEU A 295 -5.89 4.84 5.40
C LEU A 295 -6.66 4.00 6.44
N LEU A 296 -6.59 4.38 7.73
CA LEU A 296 -7.06 3.57 8.87
C LEU A 296 -8.44 2.91 8.66
N PHE A 297 -9.41 3.67 8.16
CA PHE A 297 -10.76 3.22 7.83
C PHE A 297 -11.10 3.38 6.33
N GLY A 298 -10.10 3.63 5.50
CA GLY A 298 -10.24 4.03 4.09
C GLY A 298 -9.66 3.05 3.08
N MET A 299 -9.33 1.83 3.51
CA MET A 299 -8.69 0.84 2.66
C MET A 299 -9.58 0.49 1.45
N LYS A 300 -9.02 0.59 0.24
CA LYS A 300 -9.73 0.29 -1.02
C LYS A 300 -8.80 -0.49 -1.96
N PRO A 301 -9.36 -1.32 -2.85
CA PRO A 301 -8.56 -2.04 -3.83
C PRO A 301 -8.01 -1.13 -4.94
N SER A 302 -8.38 0.14 -4.97
CA SER A 302 -8.00 1.09 -6.03
C SER A 302 -7.62 2.45 -5.45
N GLY A 303 -7.10 3.32 -6.31
CA GLY A 303 -6.69 4.67 -5.95
C GLY A 303 -5.38 4.69 -5.16
N TYR A 304 -5.21 5.72 -4.34
CA TYR A 304 -3.96 5.96 -3.60
C TYR A 304 -3.60 4.83 -2.61
N ALA A 305 -4.56 4.03 -2.18
CA ALA A 305 -4.33 2.95 -1.22
C ALA A 305 -3.35 1.89 -1.75
N ILE A 306 -3.34 1.61 -3.05
CA ILE A 306 -2.59 0.49 -3.66
C ILE A 306 -1.09 0.47 -3.29
N TYR A 307 -0.50 1.62 -3.02
CA TYR A 307 0.91 1.77 -2.65
C TYR A 307 1.24 1.31 -1.22
N TYR A 308 0.23 1.25 -0.36
CA TYR A 308 0.36 0.87 1.05
C TYR A 308 -0.18 -0.55 1.32
N ASN A 309 -0.94 -1.09 0.37
CA ASN A 309 -1.75 -2.29 0.55
C ASN A 309 -0.95 -3.56 0.81
N GLY A 310 0.21 -3.74 0.18
CA GLY A 310 0.93 -5.02 0.17
C GLY A 310 1.17 -5.61 1.58
N PRO A 311 1.91 -4.91 2.46
CA PRO A 311 2.14 -5.38 3.83
C PRO A 311 0.86 -5.52 4.67
N VAL A 312 -0.11 -4.59 4.52
CA VAL A 312 -1.39 -4.63 5.24
C VAL A 312 -2.21 -5.84 4.84
N LEU A 313 -2.35 -6.09 3.54
CA LEU A 313 -3.09 -7.22 3.01
C LEU A 313 -2.47 -8.54 3.47
N LEU A 314 -1.13 -8.64 3.44
CA LEU A 314 -0.46 -9.80 3.99
C LEU A 314 -0.76 -9.97 5.48
N GLY A 315 -0.64 -8.91 6.27
CA GLY A 315 -0.99 -8.90 7.69
C GLY A 315 -2.42 -9.37 7.93
N PHE A 316 -3.38 -8.86 7.15
CA PHE A 316 -4.78 -9.25 7.25
C PHE A 316 -5.01 -10.72 6.90
N LEU A 317 -4.42 -11.22 5.82
CA LEU A 317 -4.53 -12.64 5.46
C LEU A 317 -3.93 -13.54 6.56
N LEU A 318 -2.79 -13.15 7.15
CA LEU A 318 -2.20 -13.86 8.29
C LEU A 318 -3.12 -13.90 9.50
N LEU A 319 -3.86 -12.82 9.77
CA LEU A 319 -4.87 -12.79 10.83
C LEU A 319 -6.07 -13.68 10.49
N ALA A 320 -6.59 -13.59 9.27
CA ALA A 320 -7.75 -14.36 8.83
C ALA A 320 -7.48 -15.88 8.88
N ILE A 321 -6.30 -16.32 8.44
CA ILE A 321 -5.93 -17.74 8.49
C ILE A 321 -5.61 -18.23 9.91
N ALA A 322 -5.15 -17.34 10.80
CA ALA A 322 -4.89 -17.68 12.21
C ALA A 322 -6.18 -18.03 12.96
N LEU A 323 -7.33 -17.55 12.46
CA LEU A 323 -8.65 -17.89 12.98
C LEU A 323 -9.17 -19.24 12.48
N LEU A 324 -8.49 -19.95 11.57
CA LEU A 324 -8.96 -21.23 11.05
C LEU A 324 -8.85 -22.35 12.10
N PRO A 325 -9.77 -23.33 12.14
CA PRO A 325 -9.66 -24.46 13.05
C PRO A 325 -8.49 -25.35 12.64
N ARG A 326 -7.50 -25.49 13.54
CA ARG A 326 -6.28 -26.30 13.31
C ARG A 326 -6.21 -27.58 14.15
N HIS A 327 -6.92 -27.65 15.28
CA HIS A 327 -6.87 -28.81 16.19
C HIS A 327 -7.39 -30.09 15.51
N ASP A 328 -6.61 -31.18 15.56
CA ASP A 328 -6.88 -32.47 14.92
C ASP A 328 -7.16 -32.40 13.40
N ARG A 329 -6.65 -31.36 12.72
CA ARG A 329 -6.81 -31.21 11.26
C ARG A 329 -5.57 -31.63 10.51
N GLY A 330 -5.77 -32.43 9.46
CA GLY A 330 -4.69 -32.82 8.56
C GLY A 330 -4.21 -31.67 7.67
N PRO A 331 -2.98 -31.73 7.12
CA PRO A 331 -2.41 -30.68 6.27
C PRO A 331 -3.27 -30.30 5.05
N ARG A 332 -3.94 -31.28 4.44
CA ARG A 332 -4.84 -31.06 3.28
C ARG A 332 -6.04 -30.18 3.63
N PHE A 333 -6.57 -30.34 4.85
CA PHE A 333 -7.69 -29.53 5.33
C PHE A 333 -7.26 -28.08 5.54
N ILE A 334 -6.11 -27.88 6.20
CA ILE A 334 -5.55 -26.54 6.45
C ILE A 334 -5.29 -25.83 5.13
N PHE A 335 -4.64 -26.51 4.17
CA PHE A 335 -4.41 -25.97 2.83
C PHE A 335 -5.72 -25.58 2.12
N GLY A 336 -6.74 -26.45 2.16
CA GLY A 336 -8.05 -26.15 1.57
C GLY A 336 -8.72 -24.92 2.19
N ALA A 337 -8.65 -24.78 3.52
CA ALA A 337 -9.21 -23.64 4.24
C ALA A 337 -8.46 -22.33 3.93
N GLU A 338 -7.13 -22.37 3.88
CA GLU A 338 -6.29 -21.23 3.48
C GLU A 338 -6.60 -20.81 2.03
N CYS A 339 -6.73 -21.76 1.11
CA CYS A 339 -7.13 -21.51 -0.27
C CYS A 339 -8.50 -20.81 -0.36
N LEU A 340 -9.48 -21.19 0.46
CA LEU A 340 -10.79 -20.55 0.47
C LEU A 340 -10.72 -19.09 0.91
N VAL A 341 -10.02 -18.79 2.00
CA VAL A 341 -9.84 -17.39 2.49
C VAL A 341 -9.12 -16.55 1.44
N CYS A 342 -8.02 -17.09 0.90
CA CYS A 342 -7.23 -16.45 -0.15
C CYS A 342 -8.05 -16.20 -1.42
N PHE A 343 -8.80 -17.20 -1.87
CA PHE A 343 -9.65 -17.10 -3.06
C PHE A 343 -10.77 -16.08 -2.87
N ALA A 344 -11.41 -16.02 -1.70
CA ALA A 344 -12.46 -15.05 -1.42
C ALA A 344 -11.91 -13.62 -1.43
N CYS A 345 -10.74 -13.39 -0.82
CA CYS A 345 -10.04 -12.11 -0.85
C CYS A 345 -9.65 -11.70 -2.28
N LEU A 346 -9.04 -12.62 -3.05
CA LEU A 346 -8.66 -12.36 -4.43
C LEU A 346 -9.88 -12.05 -5.30
N SER A 347 -10.96 -12.81 -5.12
CA SER A 347 -12.23 -12.60 -5.83
C SER A 347 -12.81 -11.22 -5.56
N ALA A 348 -12.75 -10.72 -4.32
CA ALA A 348 -13.25 -9.39 -3.99
C ALA A 348 -12.48 -8.29 -4.74
N VAL A 349 -11.18 -8.47 -4.94
CA VAL A 349 -10.35 -7.56 -5.72
C VAL A 349 -10.66 -7.70 -7.21
N VAL A 350 -10.67 -8.92 -7.74
CA VAL A 350 -10.94 -9.18 -9.18
C VAL A 350 -12.31 -8.66 -9.59
N LEU A 351 -13.35 -8.89 -8.79
CA LEU A 351 -14.70 -8.41 -9.07
C LEU A 351 -14.78 -6.88 -9.13
N HIS A 352 -14.07 -6.20 -8.23
CA HIS A 352 -14.00 -4.74 -8.24
C HIS A 352 -13.47 -4.22 -9.59
N PHE A 353 -12.40 -4.83 -10.10
CA PHE A 353 -11.82 -4.45 -11.39
C PHE A 353 -12.62 -4.95 -12.59
N ALA A 354 -13.25 -6.11 -12.50
CA ALA A 354 -14.15 -6.65 -13.51
C ALA A 354 -15.35 -5.73 -13.78
N ALA A 355 -15.88 -5.07 -12.74
CA ALA A 355 -16.94 -4.08 -12.89
C ALA A 355 -16.51 -2.83 -13.68
N ILE A 356 -15.20 -2.53 -13.73
CA ILE A 356 -14.63 -1.34 -14.39
C ILE A 356 -14.15 -1.66 -15.81
N LEU A 357 -13.72 -2.90 -16.07
CA LEU A 357 -13.23 -3.35 -17.38
C LEU A 357 -14.12 -2.97 -18.59
N PRO A 358 -15.48 -3.06 -18.53
CA PRO A 358 -16.34 -2.65 -19.64
C PRO A 358 -16.13 -1.22 -20.11
N SER A 359 -15.79 -0.28 -19.20
CA SER A 359 -15.58 1.13 -19.57
C SER A 359 -14.28 1.36 -20.34
N THR A 360 -13.39 0.37 -20.40
CA THR A 360 -12.10 0.45 -21.10
C THR A 360 -12.06 -0.21 -22.48
N LYS A 361 -13.16 -0.84 -22.90
CA LYS A 361 -13.22 -1.58 -24.17
C LYS A 361 -12.98 -0.70 -25.39
N ASP A 362 -13.47 0.55 -25.33
CA ASP A 362 -13.39 1.50 -26.43
C ASP A 362 -12.13 2.39 -26.35
N TYR A 363 -11.17 2.05 -25.49
CA TYR A 363 -9.95 2.82 -25.36
C TYR A 363 -9.06 2.62 -26.59
N VAL A 364 -8.63 3.73 -27.19
CA VAL A 364 -7.76 3.80 -28.37
C VAL A 364 -6.32 4.14 -27.96
N PRO A 365 -5.31 3.77 -28.76
CA PRO A 365 -3.92 4.08 -28.43
C PRO A 365 -3.61 5.58 -28.65
N LEU A 366 -3.00 6.21 -27.64
CA LEU A 366 -2.29 7.49 -27.75
C LEU A 366 -0.79 7.19 -27.75
N ALA A 367 -0.16 7.27 -28.92
CA ALA A 367 1.26 6.98 -29.11
C ALA A 367 2.09 8.27 -29.18
N THR A 368 3.17 8.31 -28.41
CA THR A 368 4.15 9.41 -28.35
C THR A 368 5.56 8.83 -28.36
N GLU A 369 6.57 9.69 -28.46
CA GLU A 369 7.99 9.28 -28.34
C GLU A 369 8.31 8.64 -26.97
N ARG A 370 7.52 8.96 -25.94
CA ARG A 370 7.63 8.37 -24.60
C ARG A 370 6.95 7.02 -24.43
N GLY A 371 6.20 6.57 -25.45
CA GLY A 371 5.50 5.30 -25.48
C GLY A 371 4.02 5.45 -25.77
N MET A 372 3.27 4.38 -25.50
CA MET A 372 1.84 4.27 -25.82
C MET A 372 1.03 4.03 -24.56
N ILE A 373 -0.05 4.78 -24.40
CA ILE A 373 -1.11 4.50 -23.44
C ILE A 373 -2.44 4.30 -24.16
N ARG A 374 -3.43 3.70 -23.48
CA ARG A 374 -4.79 3.56 -24.00
C ARG A 374 -5.72 4.45 -23.20
N VAL A 375 -6.49 5.28 -23.89
CA VAL A 375 -7.41 6.27 -23.31
C VAL A 375 -8.72 6.28 -24.12
N PRO A 376 -9.82 6.83 -23.59
CA PRO A 376 -11.04 7.08 -24.36
C PRO A 376 -10.73 7.80 -25.69
N LYS A 377 -11.51 7.51 -26.73
CA LYS A 377 -11.28 8.08 -28.07
C LYS A 377 -11.23 9.61 -28.07
N GLU A 378 -12.18 10.24 -27.40
CA GLU A 378 -12.27 11.71 -27.28
C GLU A 378 -11.03 12.29 -26.58
N GLU A 379 -10.55 11.63 -25.53
CA GLU A 379 -9.32 12.02 -24.84
C GLU A 379 -8.09 11.85 -25.74
N ALA A 380 -7.98 10.76 -26.50
CA ALA A 380 -6.84 10.56 -27.40
C ALA A 380 -6.74 11.68 -28.46
N GLU A 381 -7.87 12.07 -29.05
CA GLU A 381 -7.93 13.15 -30.03
C GLU A 381 -7.56 14.50 -29.40
N ALA A 382 -8.11 14.82 -28.23
CA ALA A 382 -7.82 16.04 -27.49
C ALA A 382 -6.34 16.12 -27.04
N TYR A 383 -5.79 15.02 -26.51
CA TYR A 383 -4.39 14.94 -26.11
C TYR A 383 -3.45 15.06 -27.31
N ALA A 384 -3.75 14.41 -28.43
CA ALA A 384 -2.93 14.51 -29.64
C ALA A 384 -2.82 15.96 -30.13
N LEU A 385 -3.95 16.69 -30.15
CA LEU A 385 -3.98 18.11 -30.49
C LEU A 385 -3.17 18.97 -29.50
N ALA A 386 -3.38 18.75 -28.19
CA ALA A 386 -2.66 19.49 -27.15
C ALA A 386 -1.14 19.23 -27.20
N ILE A 387 -0.73 17.98 -27.39
CA ILE A 387 0.68 17.59 -27.52
C ILE A 387 1.30 18.26 -28.75
N ALA A 388 0.62 18.23 -29.90
CA ALA A 388 1.11 18.87 -31.12
C ALA A 388 1.28 20.39 -30.93
N PHE A 389 0.29 21.05 -30.32
CA PHE A 389 0.36 22.47 -29.99
C PHE A 389 1.55 22.79 -29.05
N MET A 390 1.72 22.02 -27.98
CA MET A 390 2.83 22.21 -27.04
C MET A 390 4.20 22.04 -27.71
N LYS A 391 4.33 21.04 -28.60
CA LYS A 391 5.56 20.83 -29.38
C LYS A 391 5.82 21.98 -30.37
N GLU A 392 4.80 22.46 -31.07
CA GLU A 392 4.92 23.61 -31.99
C GLU A 392 5.40 24.87 -31.26
N LYS A 393 4.80 25.18 -30.10
CA LYS A 393 5.17 26.34 -29.30
C LYS A 393 6.55 26.21 -28.69
N ALA A 394 6.91 25.02 -28.20
CA ALA A 394 8.25 24.74 -27.70
C ALA A 394 9.32 24.93 -28.78
N ALA A 395 9.07 24.51 -30.03
CA ALA A 395 9.97 24.72 -31.17
C ALA A 395 10.19 26.21 -31.50
N GLN A 396 9.23 27.08 -31.15
CA GLN A 396 9.32 28.54 -31.28
C GLN A 396 9.96 29.21 -30.05
N GLY A 397 10.46 28.43 -29.08
CA GLY A 397 11.00 28.95 -27.82
C GLY A 397 9.93 29.48 -26.87
N GLN A 398 8.65 29.19 -27.11
CA GLN A 398 7.53 29.59 -26.25
C GLN A 398 7.22 28.51 -25.23
N THR A 399 6.72 28.91 -24.06
CA THR A 399 6.29 27.99 -23.01
C THR A 399 4.77 27.94 -22.91
N VAL A 400 4.22 26.75 -22.76
CA VAL A 400 2.77 26.52 -22.63
C VAL A 400 2.48 26.06 -21.21
N LEU A 401 1.45 26.65 -20.60
CA LEU A 401 0.90 26.22 -19.32
C LEU A 401 -0.43 25.50 -19.56
N SER A 402 -0.53 24.24 -19.12
CA SER A 402 -1.79 23.48 -19.11
C SER A 402 -2.59 23.78 -17.84
N LEU A 403 -3.91 24.04 -17.97
CA LEU A 403 -4.82 24.33 -16.86
C LEU A 403 -6.15 23.54 -16.99
N PRO A 404 -6.59 22.76 -15.98
CA PRO A 404 -5.84 22.44 -14.76
C PRO A 404 -4.55 21.70 -15.09
N GLU A 405 -3.54 21.87 -14.24
CA GLU A 405 -2.21 21.36 -14.52
C GLU A 405 -2.21 19.83 -14.61
N ASP A 406 -1.85 19.35 -15.80
CA ASP A 406 -1.72 17.93 -16.10
C ASP A 406 -0.27 17.59 -16.44
N THR A 407 0.41 16.98 -15.48
CA THR A 407 1.80 16.51 -15.61
C THR A 407 2.00 15.53 -16.78
N SER A 408 0.95 14.81 -17.17
CA SER A 408 1.04 13.84 -18.26
C SER A 408 1.19 14.52 -19.62
N LEU A 409 0.57 15.69 -19.85
CA LEU A 409 0.73 16.46 -21.09
C LEU A 409 2.17 16.93 -21.29
N TYR A 410 2.81 17.46 -20.25
CA TYR A 410 4.24 17.84 -20.32
C TYR A 410 5.12 16.62 -20.61
N PHE A 411 4.84 15.50 -19.95
CA PHE A 411 5.56 14.25 -20.20
C PHE A 411 5.42 13.78 -21.65
N PHE A 412 4.20 13.70 -22.18
CA PHE A 412 3.92 13.20 -23.54
C PHE A 412 4.35 14.17 -24.65
N SER A 413 4.34 15.47 -24.38
CA SER A 413 4.84 16.49 -25.30
C SER A 413 6.35 16.69 -25.24
N GLU A 414 7.03 16.08 -24.26
CA GLU A 414 8.47 16.25 -24.01
C GLU A 414 8.85 17.70 -23.69
N THR A 415 7.93 18.42 -23.06
CA THR A 415 8.14 19.78 -22.61
C THR A 415 8.26 19.84 -21.09
N HIS A 416 8.77 20.95 -20.58
CA HIS A 416 8.85 21.17 -19.14
C HIS A 416 7.66 21.97 -18.64
N CYS A 417 7.16 21.58 -17.46
CA CYS A 417 6.19 22.39 -16.73
C CYS A 417 6.85 23.73 -16.33
N PRO A 418 6.31 24.89 -16.77
CA PRO A 418 6.88 26.21 -16.47
C PRO A 418 6.87 26.55 -14.98
N THR A 419 5.79 26.21 -14.29
CA THR A 419 5.56 26.51 -12.87
C THR A 419 6.35 25.57 -11.95
N ARG A 420 6.79 24.42 -12.47
CA ARG A 420 7.36 23.30 -11.70
C ARG A 420 6.45 22.81 -10.58
N LEU A 421 5.16 23.13 -10.66
CA LEU A 421 4.13 22.60 -9.79
C LEU A 421 3.68 21.26 -10.34
N TRP A 422 3.33 20.34 -9.44
CA TRP A 422 2.88 19.02 -9.82
C TRP A 422 1.34 18.94 -9.93
N LEU A 423 0.64 19.92 -9.35
CA LEU A 423 -0.81 20.05 -9.39
C LEU A 423 -1.23 21.50 -9.09
N PHE A 424 -2.07 22.05 -9.95
CA PHE A 424 -2.63 23.39 -9.81
C PHE A 424 -4.06 23.29 -9.27
N GLY A 425 -4.20 23.41 -7.95
CA GLY A 425 -5.50 23.29 -7.27
C GLY A 425 -5.64 24.22 -6.04
N PRO A 426 -6.87 24.44 -5.54
CA PRO A 426 -7.11 25.34 -4.42
C PRO A 426 -6.27 24.98 -3.19
N GLY A 427 -5.52 25.95 -2.67
CA GLY A 427 -4.65 25.82 -1.50
C GLY A 427 -3.31 25.12 -1.76
N LEU A 428 -3.04 24.63 -2.98
CA LEU A 428 -1.72 24.11 -3.38
C LEU A 428 -0.82 25.23 -3.91
N VAL A 429 -1.41 26.21 -4.59
CA VAL A 429 -0.78 27.49 -4.89
C VAL A 429 -1.29 28.50 -3.87
N VAL A 430 -0.36 29.00 -3.05
CA VAL A 430 -0.66 29.94 -1.97
C VAL A 430 -0.03 31.28 -2.31
N PRO A 431 -0.73 32.41 -2.05
CA PRO A 431 -0.10 33.72 -2.11
C PRO A 431 1.10 33.77 -1.18
N GLY A 432 2.28 34.10 -1.70
CA GLY A 432 3.54 34.11 -0.96
C GLY A 432 4.74 33.79 -1.85
N ARG A 433 5.77 33.16 -1.27
CA ARG A 433 7.07 32.96 -1.95
C ARG A 433 7.03 32.01 -3.14
N MET A 434 5.96 31.22 -3.29
CA MET A 434 5.69 30.47 -4.53
C MET A 434 5.22 31.35 -5.70
N THR A 435 4.58 32.48 -5.40
CA THR A 435 3.96 33.37 -6.39
C THR A 435 4.69 34.71 -6.56
N ASP A 436 5.57 35.05 -5.61
CA ASP A 436 6.49 36.20 -5.64
C ASP A 436 7.81 35.82 -6.31
#